data_AF-C0BDE3-F1
#
_entry.id   AF-C0BDE3-F1
#
_cell.length_a   1.000
_cell.length_b   1.000
_cell.length_c   1.000
_cell.angle_alpha   90.00
_cell.angle_beta   90.00
_cell.angle_gamma   90.00
#
_symmetry.space_group_name_H-M   'P 1'
#
loop_
_entity.id
_entity.type
_entity.pdbx_description
1 polymer ?
#
loop_
_entity_poly.entity_id
_entity_poly.type
_entity_poly.pdbx_seq_one_letter_code
_entity_poly.pdbx_strand_id
1 'polypeptide(L)'
;MKGLPELVIGDLKVKRPVIQGGMGVGVSLGQLAGAVAKEGGVGIISTAQIGFREPDFETNTRAANIRAIGSEFQRARETAPDGVIGFNIMVALKDYDEHVKAAVDAGADLIVSGAGLPIELPGLVEGSSTKIAPIVSTEKSAKVILKYWDKKFSRTADLVVIEGPKAGGHLGFDREQLETYTQESYDNEIERIMAVVRKYAKNIRCISRWQ
;
A
#
# COMPACT_ATOMS: atom_id res chain seq x y z
N MET A 1 -0.86 -13.50 -20.30
CA MET A 1 -1.66 -12.26 -20.17
C MET A 1 -1.36 -11.32 -21.34
N LYS A 2 -2.11 -11.40 -22.44
CA LYS A 2 -2.20 -10.33 -23.44
C LYS A 2 -3.58 -9.71 -23.27
N GLY A 3 -3.69 -8.38 -23.14
CA GLY A 3 -4.97 -7.67 -23.27
C GLY A 3 -5.53 -6.91 -22.07
N LEU A 4 -4.88 -6.89 -20.90
CA LEU A 4 -5.30 -5.96 -19.83
C LEU A 4 -4.66 -4.57 -20.06
N PRO A 5 -5.38 -3.47 -19.80
CA PRO A 5 -4.82 -2.13 -19.93
C PRO A 5 -3.70 -1.89 -18.91
N GLU A 6 -2.81 -0.96 -19.25
CA GLU A 6 -1.78 -0.47 -18.31
C GLU A 6 -2.46 0.12 -17.07
N LEU A 7 -1.90 -0.15 -15.89
CA LEU A 7 -2.31 0.50 -14.66
C LEU A 7 -1.54 1.82 -14.52
N VAL A 8 -2.27 2.92 -14.38
CA VAL A 8 -1.71 4.26 -14.18
C VAL A 8 -2.02 4.71 -12.76
N ILE A 9 -0.99 5.11 -12.00
CA ILE A 9 -1.10 5.61 -10.63
C ILE A 9 -0.40 6.97 -10.57
N GLY A 10 -1.16 8.05 -10.77
CA GLY A 10 -0.58 9.38 -10.99
C GLY A 10 0.30 9.38 -12.25
N ASP A 11 1.60 9.59 -12.09
CA ASP A 11 2.63 9.54 -13.14
C ASP A 11 3.28 8.15 -13.32
N LEU A 12 3.00 7.19 -12.41
CA LEU A 12 3.52 5.83 -12.51
C LEU A 12 2.75 5.04 -13.57
N LYS A 13 3.49 4.30 -14.40
CA LYS A 13 2.95 3.44 -15.47
C LYS A 13 3.37 1.99 -15.23
N VAL A 14 2.39 1.13 -14.99
CA VAL A 14 2.62 -0.28 -14.66
C VAL A 14 2.11 -1.15 -15.81
N LYS A 15 3.08 -1.69 -16.57
CA LYS A 15 2.85 -2.44 -17.81
C LYS A 15 1.91 -3.64 -17.64
N ARG A 16 1.96 -4.29 -16.47
CA ARG A 16 1.04 -5.37 -16.07
C ARG A 16 0.27 -4.87 -14.86
N PRO A 17 -1.07 -4.81 -14.89
CA PRO A 17 -1.87 -4.34 -13.76
C PRO A 17 -1.94 -5.40 -12.65
N VAL A 18 -0.77 -5.74 -12.09
CA VAL A 18 -0.57 -6.72 -11.02
C VAL A 18 0.29 -6.07 -9.96
N ILE A 19 -0.23 -6.06 -8.74
CA ILE A 19 0.48 -5.62 -7.54
C ILE A 19 0.72 -6.86 -6.69
N GLN A 20 1.98 -7.18 -6.41
CA GLN A 20 2.30 -8.24 -5.46
C GLN A 20 2.05 -7.72 -4.04
N GLY A 21 1.26 -8.43 -3.23
CA GLY A 21 0.92 -7.99 -1.88
C GLY A 21 2.11 -8.08 -0.92
N GLY A 22 2.37 -7.03 -0.12
CA GLY A 22 3.49 -6.98 0.81
C GLY A 22 3.28 -7.83 2.07
N MET A 23 3.73 -9.08 2.04
CA MET A 23 3.61 -10.05 3.14
C MET A 23 4.79 -9.93 4.12
N GLY A 24 4.49 -9.81 5.42
CA GLY A 24 5.47 -9.60 6.49
C GLY A 24 6.36 -10.81 6.82
N VAL A 25 7.19 -10.66 7.86
CA VAL A 25 8.08 -11.72 8.39
C VAL A 25 9.02 -12.29 7.31
N GLY A 26 9.59 -11.40 6.51
CA GLY A 26 10.61 -11.75 5.53
C GLY A 26 10.13 -12.45 4.25
N VAL A 27 8.81 -12.56 4.03
CA VAL A 27 8.25 -13.14 2.80
C VAL A 27 8.41 -12.19 1.62
N SER A 28 8.03 -10.92 1.79
CA SER A 28 8.12 -9.88 0.74
C SER A 28 9.24 -8.89 1.06
N LEU A 29 10.46 -9.26 0.67
CA LEU A 29 11.66 -8.42 0.75
C LEU A 29 12.08 -7.92 -0.63
N GLY A 30 13.21 -7.21 -0.70
CA GLY A 30 13.68 -6.55 -1.91
C GLY A 30 13.90 -7.47 -3.10
N GLN A 31 14.28 -8.73 -2.86
CA GLN A 31 14.45 -9.71 -3.95
C GLN A 31 13.14 -10.02 -4.68
N LEU A 32 12.06 -10.32 -3.95
CA LEU A 32 10.76 -10.61 -4.55
C LEU A 32 10.17 -9.36 -5.20
N ALA A 33 10.18 -8.23 -4.47
CA ALA A 33 9.65 -6.96 -4.98
C ALA A 33 10.38 -6.53 -6.26
N GLY A 34 11.71 -6.59 -6.28
CA GLY A 34 12.53 -6.28 -7.45
C GLY A 34 12.22 -7.19 -8.64
N ALA A 35 12.06 -8.51 -8.41
CA ALA A 35 11.70 -9.44 -9.48
C ALA A 35 10.32 -9.15 -10.09
N VAL A 36 9.31 -8.86 -9.27
CA VAL A 36 7.96 -8.49 -9.74
C VAL A 36 8.00 -7.18 -10.54
N ALA A 37 8.71 -6.17 -10.02
CA ALA A 37 8.84 -4.88 -10.67
C ALA A 37 9.56 -5.00 -12.03
N LYS A 38 10.60 -5.84 -12.11
CA LYS A 38 11.33 -6.14 -13.35
C LYS A 38 10.44 -6.79 -14.42
N GLU A 39 9.50 -7.64 -14.01
CA GLU A 39 8.53 -8.26 -14.91
C GLU A 39 7.38 -7.32 -15.34
N GLY A 40 7.40 -6.08 -14.84
CA GLY A 40 6.46 -5.02 -15.21
C GLY A 40 5.20 -4.96 -14.36
N GLY A 41 5.17 -5.63 -13.21
CA GLY A 41 4.18 -5.40 -12.15
C GLY A 41 4.65 -4.36 -11.12
N VAL A 42 3.93 -4.25 -10.00
CA VAL A 42 4.37 -3.47 -8.83
C VAL A 42 4.93 -4.41 -7.77
N GLY A 43 6.19 -4.20 -7.38
CA GLY A 43 6.82 -4.91 -6.28
C GLY A 43 6.56 -4.21 -4.95
N ILE A 44 6.11 -4.93 -3.93
CA ILE A 44 5.84 -4.36 -2.60
C ILE A 44 6.66 -5.06 -1.53
N ILE A 45 7.48 -4.28 -0.82
CA ILE A 45 8.27 -4.73 0.33
C ILE A 45 7.45 -4.53 1.61
N SER A 46 7.38 -5.53 2.49
CA SER A 46 6.73 -5.36 3.81
C SER A 46 7.71 -4.83 4.85
N THR A 47 7.32 -3.80 5.60
CA THR A 47 8.15 -3.29 6.70
C THR A 47 7.96 -4.04 8.03
N ALA A 48 7.02 -4.98 8.08
CA ALA A 48 6.71 -5.75 9.28
C ALA A 48 7.92 -6.58 9.74
N GLN A 49 8.61 -6.09 10.78
CA GLN A 49 9.84 -6.69 11.32
C GLN A 49 10.91 -6.89 10.23
N ILE A 50 11.00 -5.97 9.27
CA ILE A 50 11.89 -6.06 8.10
C ILE A 50 13.37 -6.21 8.47
N GLY A 51 13.78 -5.66 9.62
CA GLY A 51 15.13 -5.76 10.15
C GLY A 51 15.49 -7.09 10.80
N PHE A 52 14.64 -8.12 10.75
CA PHE A 52 14.87 -9.38 11.49
C PHE A 52 16.19 -10.12 11.16
N ARG A 53 16.86 -9.75 10.05
CA ARG A 53 18.16 -10.29 9.64
C ARG A 53 19.35 -9.41 10.07
N GLU A 54 19.09 -8.23 10.63
CA GLU A 54 20.12 -7.33 11.12
C GLU A 54 20.76 -7.89 12.40
N PRO A 55 22.09 -7.76 12.59
CA PRO A 55 22.78 -8.36 13.73
C PRO A 55 22.29 -7.91 15.11
N ASP A 56 21.81 -6.67 15.22
CA ASP A 56 21.37 -6.05 16.48
C ASP A 56 19.84 -6.05 16.64
N PHE A 57 19.08 -6.74 15.79
CA PHE A 57 17.62 -6.65 15.73
C PHE A 57 16.92 -6.87 17.08
N GLU A 58 17.34 -7.86 17.87
CA GLU A 58 16.71 -8.17 19.15
C GLU A 58 16.95 -7.09 20.22
N THR A 59 18.03 -6.32 20.10
CA THR A 59 18.44 -5.28 21.07
C THR A 59 18.17 -3.86 20.59
N ASN A 60 18.00 -3.67 19.28
CA ASN A 60 17.82 -2.38 18.62
C ASN A 60 16.87 -2.46 17.42
N THR A 61 15.72 -3.12 17.63
CA THR A 61 14.71 -3.45 16.61
C THR A 61 14.32 -2.25 15.74
N ARG A 62 14.14 -1.09 16.35
CA ARG A 62 13.73 0.15 15.65
C ARG A 62 14.79 0.57 14.63
N ALA A 63 16.05 0.72 15.04
CA ALA A 63 17.11 1.13 14.12
C ALA A 63 17.39 0.05 13.05
N ALA A 64 17.33 -1.23 13.44
CA ALA A 64 17.46 -2.35 12.52
C ALA A 64 16.39 -2.30 11.40
N ASN A 65 15.12 -2.07 11.76
CA ASN A 65 14.05 -1.92 10.77
C ASN A 65 14.30 -0.74 9.82
N ILE A 66 14.68 0.44 10.34
CA ILE A 66 14.94 1.62 9.50
C ILE A 66 16.11 1.38 8.53
N ARG A 67 17.21 0.76 8.97
CA ARG A 67 18.32 0.40 8.06
C ARG A 67 17.87 -0.59 6.99
N ALA A 68 17.09 -1.60 7.38
CA ALA A 68 16.63 -2.64 6.47
C ALA A 68 15.64 -2.12 5.41
N ILE A 69 14.83 -1.10 5.71
CA ILE A 69 13.98 -0.40 4.71
C ILE A 69 14.84 0.12 3.57
N GLY A 70 15.92 0.84 3.87
CA GLY A 70 16.83 1.38 2.86
C GLY A 70 17.52 0.28 2.05
N SER A 71 18.10 -0.72 2.72
CA SER A 71 18.87 -1.78 2.04
C SER A 71 17.98 -2.70 1.18
N GLU A 72 16.77 -3.03 1.63
CA GLU A 72 15.84 -3.86 0.85
C GLU A 72 15.25 -3.07 -0.33
N PHE A 73 15.00 -1.77 -0.20
CA PHE A 73 14.63 -0.94 -1.34
C PHE A 73 15.76 -0.89 -2.37
N GLN A 74 17.00 -0.63 -1.93
CA GLN A 74 18.15 -0.57 -2.82
C GLN A 74 18.30 -1.87 -3.61
N ARG A 75 18.20 -3.03 -2.93
CA ARG A 75 18.24 -4.35 -3.59
C ARG A 75 17.14 -4.52 -4.64
N ALA A 76 15.92 -4.08 -4.34
CA ALA A 76 14.81 -4.14 -5.30
C ALA A 76 15.07 -3.22 -6.51
N ARG A 77 15.53 -1.99 -6.25
CA ARG A 77 15.81 -0.97 -7.26
C ARG A 77 16.97 -1.37 -8.18
N GLU A 78 18.02 -1.98 -7.64
CA GLU A 78 19.11 -2.56 -8.43
C GLU A 78 18.62 -3.65 -9.41
N THR A 79 17.62 -4.42 -9.00
CA THR A 79 17.00 -5.47 -9.84
C THR A 79 16.09 -4.87 -10.92
N ALA A 80 15.38 -3.80 -10.59
CA ALA A 80 14.40 -3.14 -11.46
C ALA A 80 14.57 -1.61 -11.43
N PRO A 81 15.58 -1.05 -12.13
CA PRO A 81 15.88 0.37 -12.09
C PRO A 81 14.70 1.26 -12.45
N ASP A 82 13.91 0.86 -13.45
CA ASP A 82 12.74 1.58 -13.95
C ASP A 82 11.41 0.98 -13.49
N GLY A 83 11.44 -0.04 -12.62
CA GLY A 83 10.24 -0.72 -12.12
C GLY A 83 9.54 0.07 -11.02
N VAL A 84 8.25 -0.19 -10.79
CA VAL A 84 7.52 0.44 -9.68
C VAL A 84 7.71 -0.40 -8.40
N ILE A 85 8.31 0.21 -7.40
CA ILE A 85 8.68 -0.43 -6.13
C ILE A 85 8.10 0.40 -4.98
N GLY A 86 7.37 -0.27 -4.11
CA GLY A 86 6.73 0.35 -2.97
C GLY A 86 6.86 -0.44 -1.68
N PHE A 87 6.20 0.07 -0.65
CA PHE A 87 6.16 -0.55 0.67
C PHE A 87 4.73 -0.80 1.14
N ASN A 88 4.53 -1.89 1.87
CA ASN A 88 3.37 -2.10 2.73
C ASN A 88 3.78 -1.78 4.17
N ILE A 89 3.19 -0.73 4.73
CA ILE A 89 3.48 -0.22 6.07
C ILE A 89 2.19 -0.24 6.90
N MET A 90 2.16 -1.08 7.92
CA MET A 90 0.99 -1.24 8.79
C MET A 90 0.91 -0.09 9.80
N VAL A 91 -0.26 0.54 9.90
CA VAL A 91 -0.53 1.61 10.88
C VAL A 91 -0.38 1.12 12.33
N ALA A 92 -0.61 -0.18 12.57
CA ALA A 92 -0.44 -0.81 13.88
C ALA A 92 1.02 -0.88 14.38
N LEU A 93 2.02 -0.58 13.55
CA LEU A 93 3.42 -0.53 13.99
C LEU A 93 3.63 0.69 14.91
N LYS A 94 4.37 0.51 16.02
CA LYS A 94 4.68 1.59 16.97
C LYS A 94 5.43 2.76 16.33
N ASP A 95 6.17 2.44 15.28
CA ASP A 95 7.14 3.26 14.56
C ASP A 95 6.67 3.59 13.13
N TYR A 96 5.35 3.59 12.88
CA TYR A 96 4.72 3.84 11.57
C TYR A 96 5.29 5.07 10.85
N ASP A 97 5.27 6.24 11.49
CA ASP A 97 5.73 7.50 10.88
C ASP A 97 7.19 7.44 10.42
N GLU A 98 8.03 6.75 11.17
CA GLU A 98 9.45 6.61 10.84
C GLU A 98 9.67 5.65 9.70
N HIS A 99 8.88 4.57 9.62
CA HIS A 99 8.92 3.65 8.50
C HIS A 99 8.47 4.34 7.22
N VAL A 100 7.43 5.17 7.29
CA VAL A 100 6.98 5.98 6.15
C VAL A 100 8.08 6.94 5.71
N LYS A 101 8.68 7.69 6.63
CA LYS A 101 9.78 8.62 6.31
C LYS A 101 10.98 7.90 5.73
N ALA A 102 11.40 6.78 6.32
CA ALA A 102 12.50 5.98 5.80
C ALA A 102 12.21 5.42 4.40
N ALA A 103 10.98 5.00 4.12
CA ALA A 103 10.56 4.56 2.79
C ALA A 103 10.58 5.71 1.77
N VAL A 104 10.11 6.90 2.17
CA VAL A 104 10.19 8.12 1.34
C VAL A 104 11.65 8.49 1.05
N ASP A 105 12.50 8.53 2.08
CA ASP A 105 13.92 8.85 1.97
C ASP A 105 14.67 7.84 1.09
N ALA A 106 14.27 6.57 1.12
CA ALA A 106 14.80 5.53 0.25
C ALA A 106 14.38 5.70 -1.22
N GLY A 107 13.32 6.48 -1.51
CA GLY A 107 12.81 6.74 -2.85
C GLY A 107 11.63 5.84 -3.26
N ALA A 108 10.80 5.38 -2.32
CA ALA A 108 9.63 4.58 -2.62
C ALA A 108 8.67 5.25 -3.60
N ASP A 109 8.24 4.52 -4.63
CA ASP A 109 7.27 5.01 -5.61
C ASP A 109 5.85 5.02 -5.03
N LEU A 110 5.54 4.02 -4.20
CA LEU A 110 4.22 3.77 -3.64
C LEU A 110 4.31 3.33 -2.17
N ILE A 111 3.46 3.90 -1.32
CA ILE A 111 3.22 3.39 0.04
C ILE A 111 1.78 2.93 0.14
N VAL A 112 1.63 1.64 0.47
CA VAL A 112 0.36 1.01 0.81
C VAL A 112 0.27 0.93 2.33
N SER A 113 -0.85 1.37 2.92
CA SER A 113 -1.04 1.30 4.37
C SER A 113 -2.39 0.72 4.76
N GLY A 114 -2.35 -0.30 5.60
CA GLY A 114 -3.52 -0.95 6.20
C GLY A 114 -3.33 -1.21 7.70
N ALA A 115 -4.08 -2.17 8.24
CA ALA A 115 -4.08 -2.52 9.68
C ALA A 115 -4.30 -1.31 10.61
N GLY A 116 -5.21 -0.42 10.22
CA GLY A 116 -5.54 0.83 10.92
C GLY A 116 -5.92 1.94 9.94
N LEU A 117 -6.19 3.14 10.44
CA LEU A 117 -6.52 4.31 9.61
C LEU A 117 -5.26 5.17 9.39
N PRO A 118 -4.71 5.24 8.17
CA PRO A 118 -3.49 6.01 7.88
C PRO A 118 -3.78 7.52 7.76
N ILE A 119 -4.34 8.13 8.80
CA ILE A 119 -4.84 9.52 8.75
C ILE A 119 -3.75 10.56 8.49
N GLU A 120 -2.53 10.34 8.95
CA GLU A 120 -1.40 11.29 8.79
C GLU A 120 -0.54 11.02 7.55
N LEU A 121 -0.75 9.90 6.84
CA LEU A 121 0.08 9.49 5.71
C LEU A 121 0.31 10.58 4.66
N PRO A 122 -0.70 11.38 4.22
CA PRO A 122 -0.47 12.44 3.25
C PRO A 122 0.53 13.50 3.71
N GLY A 123 0.57 13.83 5.00
CA GLY A 123 1.52 14.77 5.57
C GLY A 123 2.92 14.18 5.71
N LEU A 124 3.03 12.87 5.97
CA LEU A 124 4.32 12.18 6.06
C LEU A 124 5.02 12.05 4.71
N VAL A 125 4.26 12.06 3.60
CA VAL A 125 4.79 12.02 2.23
C VAL A 125 4.76 13.39 1.54
N GLU A 126 4.52 14.47 2.29
CA GLU A 126 4.44 15.82 1.72
C GLU A 126 5.80 16.23 1.12
N GLY A 127 5.77 16.83 -0.08
CA GLY A 127 6.98 17.22 -0.81
C GLY A 127 7.70 16.09 -1.54
N SER A 128 7.29 14.82 -1.37
CA SER A 128 7.84 13.69 -2.14
C SER A 128 6.97 13.34 -3.37
N SER A 129 7.55 12.57 -4.30
CA SER A 129 6.82 12.00 -5.44
C SER A 129 6.08 10.69 -5.08
N THR A 130 6.20 10.21 -3.84
CA THR A 130 5.63 8.94 -3.39
C THR A 130 4.10 8.98 -3.45
N LYS A 131 3.54 7.98 -4.14
CA LYS A 131 2.10 7.75 -4.21
C LYS A 131 1.62 7.03 -2.96
N ILE A 132 0.37 7.28 -2.57
CA ILE A 132 -0.20 6.72 -1.34
C ILE A 132 -1.50 5.96 -1.63
N ALA A 133 -1.61 4.78 -1.01
CA ALA A 133 -2.75 3.90 -1.17
C ALA A 133 -3.22 3.33 0.18
N PRO A 134 -4.37 3.79 0.71
CA PRO A 134 -4.94 3.15 1.89
C PRO A 134 -5.56 1.80 1.50
N ILE A 135 -5.43 0.82 2.40
CA ILE A 135 -6.17 -0.43 2.39
C ILE A 135 -7.50 -0.21 3.13
N VAL A 136 -8.61 -0.59 2.50
CA VAL A 136 -9.95 -0.47 3.06
C VAL A 136 -10.71 -1.78 2.89
N SER A 137 -11.51 -2.13 3.89
CA SER A 137 -12.43 -3.27 3.85
C SER A 137 -13.90 -2.84 3.82
N THR A 138 -14.19 -1.56 4.09
CA THR A 138 -15.56 -1.03 4.20
C THR A 138 -15.74 0.39 3.65
N GLU A 139 -16.95 0.74 3.21
CA GLU A 139 -17.39 2.08 2.81
C GLU A 139 -17.08 3.08 3.92
N LYS A 140 -17.36 2.70 5.17
CA LYS A 140 -17.12 3.56 6.34
C LYS A 140 -15.64 3.94 6.46
N SER A 141 -14.74 2.96 6.37
CA SER A 141 -13.29 3.21 6.44
C SER A 141 -12.81 4.10 5.29
N ALA A 142 -13.22 3.80 4.05
CA ALA A 142 -12.89 4.60 2.87
C ALA A 142 -13.38 6.05 3.01
N LYS A 143 -14.61 6.24 3.47
CA LYS A 143 -15.21 7.57 3.66
C LYS A 143 -14.50 8.37 4.73
N VAL A 144 -14.10 7.74 5.83
CA VAL A 144 -13.36 8.41 6.92
C VAL A 144 -11.99 8.86 6.43
N ILE A 145 -11.21 7.95 5.83
CA ILE A 145 -9.86 8.24 5.35
C ILE A 145 -9.87 9.36 4.31
N LEU A 146 -10.64 9.17 3.22
CA LEU A 146 -10.63 10.12 2.10
C LEU A 146 -11.20 11.49 2.48
N LYS A 147 -12.21 11.54 3.36
CA LYS A 147 -12.74 12.80 3.89
C LYS A 147 -11.71 13.54 4.74
N TYR A 148 -10.96 12.81 5.58
CA TYR A 148 -9.97 13.41 6.44
C TYR A 148 -8.80 13.96 5.62
N TRP A 149 -8.31 13.18 4.67
CA TRP A 149 -7.23 13.58 3.77
C TRP A 149 -7.58 14.83 2.95
N ASP A 150 -8.78 14.86 2.36
CA ASP A 150 -9.28 16.01 1.59
C ASP A 150 -9.36 17.27 2.47
N LYS A 151 -9.92 17.15 3.68
CA LYS A 151 -10.10 18.30 4.58
C LYS A 151 -8.80 18.84 5.18
N LYS A 152 -7.89 17.96 5.59
CA LYS A 152 -6.68 18.35 6.34
C LYS A 152 -5.51 18.68 5.43
N PHE A 153 -5.34 17.90 4.35
CA PHE A 153 -4.16 17.99 3.49
C PHE A 153 -4.50 18.46 2.07
N SER A 154 -5.78 18.66 1.75
CA SER A 154 -6.22 18.95 0.36
C SER A 154 -5.67 17.92 -0.65
N ARG A 155 -5.53 16.67 -0.19
CA ARG A 155 -4.98 15.54 -0.94
C ARG A 155 -5.91 14.35 -0.80
N THR A 156 -5.90 13.47 -1.79
CA THR A 156 -6.63 12.20 -1.75
C THR A 156 -5.70 11.04 -2.13
N ALA A 157 -6.21 9.82 -2.10
CA ALA A 157 -5.43 8.64 -2.43
C ALA A 157 -5.13 8.56 -3.94
N ASP A 158 -3.93 8.09 -4.27
CA ASP A 158 -3.50 7.85 -5.65
C ASP A 158 -4.07 6.52 -6.18
N LEU A 159 -4.31 5.58 -5.27
CA LEU A 159 -4.94 4.28 -5.48
C LEU A 159 -5.67 3.88 -4.20
N VAL A 160 -6.72 3.05 -4.27
CA VAL A 160 -7.33 2.43 -3.07
C VAL A 160 -7.24 0.90 -3.22
N VAL A 161 -6.75 0.22 -2.19
CA VAL A 161 -6.72 -1.25 -2.14
C VAL A 161 -7.93 -1.72 -1.36
N ILE A 162 -8.79 -2.51 -2.00
CA ILE A 162 -9.97 -3.09 -1.34
C ILE A 162 -9.63 -4.51 -0.92
N GLU A 163 -9.66 -4.77 0.39
CA GLU A 163 -9.45 -6.10 0.95
C GLU A 163 -10.77 -6.78 1.29
N GLY A 164 -10.94 -8.00 0.76
CA GLY A 164 -12.09 -8.83 1.03
C GLY A 164 -11.93 -9.77 2.23
N PRO A 165 -13.04 -10.37 2.70
CA PRO A 165 -13.04 -11.23 3.89
C PRO A 165 -12.21 -12.52 3.73
N LYS A 166 -11.88 -12.90 2.50
CA LYS A 166 -11.06 -14.09 2.17
C LYS A 166 -9.58 -13.76 1.93
N ALA A 167 -9.15 -12.52 2.15
CA ALA A 167 -7.74 -12.18 2.06
C ALA A 167 -6.92 -12.92 3.14
N GLY A 168 -5.64 -13.17 2.88
CA GLY A 168 -4.73 -13.77 3.87
C GLY A 168 -4.14 -12.72 4.81
N GLY A 169 -3.70 -13.14 6.01
CA GLY A 169 -2.99 -12.27 6.95
C GLY A 169 -3.89 -11.56 7.96
N HIS A 170 -3.51 -10.34 8.37
CA HIS A 170 -4.26 -9.56 9.36
C HIS A 170 -5.47 -8.89 8.70
N LEU A 171 -6.64 -9.48 8.88
CA LEU A 171 -7.88 -9.03 8.28
C LEU A 171 -8.55 -7.91 9.09
N GLY A 172 -9.07 -6.90 8.39
CA GLY A 172 -9.94 -5.87 8.96
C GLY A 172 -11.39 -6.32 9.18
N PHE A 173 -11.61 -7.60 9.49
CA PHE A 173 -12.91 -8.23 9.69
C PHE A 173 -12.94 -8.97 11.03
N ASP A 174 -14.03 -8.83 11.77
CA ASP A 174 -14.28 -9.63 12.97
C ASP A 174 -14.72 -11.05 12.59
N ARG A 175 -14.43 -12.03 13.46
CA ARG A 175 -14.74 -13.46 13.21
C ARG A 175 -16.20 -13.71 12.84
N GLU A 176 -17.14 -13.05 13.52
CA GLU A 176 -18.58 -13.19 13.27
C GLU A 176 -19.00 -12.62 11.90
N GLN A 177 -18.29 -11.61 11.40
CA GLN A 177 -18.54 -11.07 10.07
C GLN A 177 -18.14 -12.08 8.99
N LEU A 178 -17.04 -12.82 9.20
CA LEU A 178 -16.56 -13.83 8.24
C LEU A 178 -17.57 -14.98 8.04
N GLU A 179 -18.37 -15.30 9.06
CA GLU A 179 -19.40 -16.34 8.98
C GLU A 179 -20.68 -15.88 8.25
N THR A 180 -20.92 -14.57 8.20
CA THR A 180 -22.14 -13.97 7.63
C THR A 180 -21.92 -13.33 6.25
N TYR A 181 -20.67 -13.15 5.82
CA TYR A 181 -20.33 -12.58 4.52
C TYR A 181 -20.75 -13.50 3.36
N THR A 182 -21.77 -13.07 2.62
CA THR A 182 -22.13 -13.64 1.31
C THR A 182 -21.39 -12.91 0.19
N GLN A 183 -21.26 -13.57 -0.97
CA GLN A 183 -20.68 -12.93 -2.17
C GLN A 183 -21.45 -11.65 -2.53
N GLU A 184 -22.79 -11.69 -2.47
CA GLU A 184 -23.66 -10.55 -2.76
C GLU A 184 -23.45 -9.39 -1.78
N SER A 185 -23.28 -9.67 -0.48
CA SER A 185 -22.99 -8.64 0.52
C SER A 185 -21.66 -7.94 0.23
N TYR A 186 -20.65 -8.71 -0.17
CA TYR A 186 -19.33 -8.19 -0.51
C TYR A 186 -19.32 -7.38 -1.81
N ASP A 187 -20.00 -7.84 -2.86
CA ASP A 187 -20.12 -7.10 -4.12
C ASP A 187 -20.82 -5.74 -3.89
N ASN A 188 -21.89 -5.74 -3.09
CA ASN A 188 -22.56 -4.50 -2.66
C ASN A 188 -21.63 -3.58 -1.84
N GLU A 189 -20.76 -4.12 -0.99
CA GLU A 189 -19.77 -3.34 -0.23
C GLU A 189 -18.73 -2.71 -1.16
N ILE A 190 -18.24 -3.45 -2.16
CA ILE A 190 -17.35 -2.92 -3.20
C ILE A 190 -18.01 -1.77 -3.94
N GLU A 191 -19.27 -1.91 -4.38
CA GLU A 191 -19.99 -0.84 -5.08
C GLU A 191 -20.09 0.43 -4.24
N ARG A 192 -20.38 0.30 -2.94
CA ARG A 192 -20.42 1.42 -2.00
C ARG A 192 -19.05 2.09 -1.83
N ILE A 193 -17.99 1.30 -1.65
CA ILE A 193 -16.61 1.81 -1.59
C ILE A 193 -16.27 2.58 -2.88
N MET A 194 -16.59 2.00 -4.03
CA MET A 194 -16.36 2.62 -5.35
C MET A 194 -17.12 3.94 -5.52
N ALA A 195 -18.35 4.04 -5.01
CA ALA A 195 -19.10 5.29 -5.00
C ALA A 195 -18.41 6.37 -4.15
N VAL A 196 -17.86 6.01 -2.99
CA VAL A 196 -17.07 6.91 -2.15
C VAL A 196 -15.79 7.33 -2.86
N VAL A 197 -15.02 6.40 -3.42
CA VAL A 197 -13.78 6.71 -4.15
C VAL A 197 -14.07 7.68 -5.29
N ARG A 198 -15.10 7.42 -6.12
CA ARG A 198 -15.50 8.31 -7.22
C ARG A 198 -15.88 9.71 -6.77
N LYS A 199 -16.45 9.86 -5.57
CA LYS A 199 -16.81 11.17 -5.00
C LYS A 199 -15.56 12.02 -4.76
N TYR A 200 -14.51 11.44 -4.18
CA TYR A 200 -13.25 12.15 -3.91
C TYR A 200 -12.33 12.20 -5.13
N ALA A 201 -12.49 11.28 -6.07
CA ALA A 201 -11.76 11.28 -7.34
C ALA A 201 -12.12 12.45 -8.26
N LYS A 202 -13.27 13.13 -8.08
CA LYS A 202 -13.61 14.32 -8.89
C LYS A 202 -12.69 15.54 -8.63
N ASN A 203 -11.92 15.51 -7.54
CA ASN A 203 -10.83 16.46 -7.30
C ASN A 203 -9.50 16.00 -7.94
N ILE A 204 -9.50 14.87 -8.65
CA ILE A 204 -8.37 14.28 -9.37
C ILE A 204 -8.62 14.46 -10.89
N ARG A 205 -7.63 14.99 -11.62
CA ARG A 205 -7.50 14.75 -13.06
C ARG A 205 -7.24 13.24 -13.28
N CYS A 206 -8.32 12.45 -13.39
CA CYS A 206 -8.50 11.13 -14.05
C CYS A 206 -7.37 10.07 -13.96
N ILE A 207 -7.60 8.79 -13.58
CA ILE A 207 -8.05 7.61 -14.39
C ILE A 207 -7.99 6.41 -13.39
N SER A 208 -8.97 5.53 -13.23
CA SER A 208 -9.38 4.51 -14.20
C SER A 208 -10.86 4.10 -14.09
N ARG A 209 -11.47 3.92 -15.26
CA ARG A 209 -12.69 3.14 -15.45
C ARG A 209 -12.40 1.69 -15.07
N TRP A 210 -13.19 1.15 -14.16
CA TRP A 210 -13.47 -0.28 -14.13
C TRP A 210 -14.50 -0.52 -15.24
N GLN A 211 -14.05 -1.05 -16.38
CA GLN A 211 -14.87 -1.87 -17.27
C GLN A 211 -14.52 -3.33 -16.99
#